data_AF-A0A453R407-F1
#
_entry.id   AF-A0A453R407-F1
#
_cell.length_a   1.000
_cell.length_b   1.000
_cell.length_c   1.000
_cell.angle_alpha   90.00
_cell.angle_beta   90.00
_cell.angle_gamma   90.00
#
_symmetry.space_group_name_H-M   'P 1'
#
loop_
_entity.id
_entity.type
_entity.pdbx_description
1 polymer ?
#
loop_
_entity_poly.entity_id
_entity_poly.type
_entity_poly.pdbx_seq_one_letter_code
_entity_poly.pdbx_strand_id
1 'polypeptide(L)'
;MLADKHKIEKEQNNQLRDQISRLLEVEQEQKIKMHERDLTIQSLQAKLKSIESQLNDALNSSDARSTIGSESASVISTPKMMESTAESSSVTKRLEEELAKRDALIEKLHEENEKLFDRLTEKSGLASSPQAPSPSSNQATNAQGRDIGRSNSAKTQSPDVFPATMSQDKTGNSGAIVKSSNELAKTTPAGEYLTSALMDFDPNHFEGFAAIADGANKLLMLVLAAVIKAGAAREHEILAEIRDAVFSFIRKMEPRKVMDTMLVSRVRILYIRSLLARSPELQSIKVSPIERFLEKSNSTSRSRGSSRGSSPGRSPGYHHDHVSRVALIDENVQGFKVNIKQEKKSKFSSIVLKLRGIEEETWRQHVTGGKLREITEEAKAFAIGNKALAALFVHTPAGELQRQIRAWLAENFDFLSVTGGDVAGGTTGQLELLSTAIMDGWMAGLGTAQPPSTDALGQLLSEYSKRVYTSQLQHLKDIAGTLATEEADDPVHVSKLRSALESVDHKR
;
A
#
# COMPACT_ATOMS: atom_id res chain seq x y z
N MET A 1 -16.73 5.57 70.59
CA MET A 1 -17.61 4.87 69.63
C MET A 1 -18.63 5.78 68.93
N LEU A 2 -19.62 6.38 69.61
CA LEU A 2 -20.59 7.29 68.95
C LEU A 2 -19.96 8.60 68.43
N ALA A 3 -19.06 9.22 69.21
CA ALA A 3 -18.33 10.43 68.80
C ALA A 3 -17.39 10.18 67.61
N ASP A 4 -16.71 9.03 67.59
CA ASP A 4 -15.82 8.64 66.49
C ASP A 4 -16.59 8.38 65.20
N LYS A 5 -17.76 7.73 65.30
CA LYS A 5 -18.65 7.53 64.16
C LYS A 5 -19.14 8.86 63.58
N HIS A 6 -19.55 9.80 64.43
CA HIS A 6 -19.98 11.13 63.99
C HIS A 6 -18.83 11.93 63.33
N LYS A 7 -17.59 11.76 63.82
CA LYS A 7 -16.41 12.39 63.21
C LYS A 7 -16.12 11.82 61.81
N ILE A 8 -16.24 10.51 61.64
CA ILE A 8 -16.04 9.82 60.35
C ILE A 8 -17.13 10.21 59.35
N GLU A 9 -18.41 10.24 59.76
CA GLU A 9 -19.51 10.67 58.90
C GLU A 9 -19.35 12.13 58.45
N LYS A 10 -18.90 13.02 59.36
CA LYS A 10 -18.63 14.43 59.01
C LYS A 10 -17.50 14.57 57.99
N GLU A 11 -16.42 13.79 58.15
CA GLU A 11 -15.30 13.77 57.22
C GLU A 11 -15.71 13.25 55.84
N GLN A 12 -16.50 12.17 55.78
CA GLN A 12 -17.06 11.65 54.53
C GLN A 12 -17.99 12.66 53.86
N ASN A 13 -18.81 13.38 54.62
CA ASN A 13 -19.71 14.40 54.08
C ASN A 13 -18.91 15.59 53.49
N ASN A 14 -17.82 15.99 54.15
CA ASN A 14 -16.93 17.02 53.63
C ASN A 14 -16.24 16.57 52.33
N GLN A 15 -15.73 15.34 52.28
CA GLN A 15 -15.12 14.79 51.06
C GLN A 15 -16.11 14.69 49.90
N LEU A 16 -17.36 14.33 50.17
CA LEU A 16 -18.42 14.31 49.15
C LEU A 16 -18.75 15.72 48.65
N ARG A 17 -18.82 16.71 49.54
CA ARG A 17 -19.04 18.12 49.17
C ARG A 17 -17.91 18.65 48.29
N ASP A 18 -16.67 18.30 48.60
CA ASP A 18 -15.50 18.69 47.79
C ASP A 18 -15.51 18.03 46.41
N GLN A 19 -15.88 16.75 46.33
CA GLN A 19 -16.03 16.04 45.04
C GLN A 19 -17.15 16.64 44.19
N ILE A 20 -18.30 16.97 44.79
CA ILE A 20 -19.43 17.61 44.10
C ILE A 20 -19.02 18.99 43.59
N SER A 21 -18.28 19.76 44.40
CA SER A 21 -17.83 21.11 44.01
C SER A 21 -16.88 21.06 42.81
N ARG A 22 -15.94 20.10 42.79
CA ARG A 22 -15.04 19.89 41.65
C ARG A 22 -15.77 19.43 40.39
N LEU A 23 -16.76 18.54 40.52
CA LEU A 23 -17.55 18.09 39.38
C LEU A 23 -18.37 19.24 38.77
N LEU A 24 -18.94 20.11 39.62
CA LEU A 24 -19.70 21.28 39.18
C LEU A 24 -18.84 22.30 38.44
N GLU A 25 -17.59 22.52 38.89
CA GLU A 25 -16.62 23.39 38.22
C GLU A 25 -16.25 22.86 36.82
N VAL A 26 -15.98 21.55 36.71
CA VAL A 26 -15.67 20.90 35.43
C VAL A 26 -16.87 20.94 34.48
N GLU A 27 -18.09 20.73 34.98
CA GLU A 27 -19.31 20.83 34.18
C GLU A 27 -19.50 22.25 33.63
N GLN A 28 -19.27 23.27 34.46
CA GLN A 28 -19.37 24.67 34.05
C GLN A 28 -18.33 25.02 32.99
N GLU A 29 -17.07 24.59 33.15
CA GLU A 29 -16.01 24.80 32.16
C GLU A 29 -16.32 24.10 30.83
N GLN A 30 -16.84 22.86 30.89
CA GLN A 30 -17.25 22.12 29.70
C GLN A 30 -18.40 22.83 28.96
N LYS A 31 -19.36 23.39 29.70
CA LYS A 31 -20.47 24.15 29.12
C LYS A 31 -20.01 25.42 28.40
N ILE A 32 -19.02 26.12 28.96
CA ILE A 32 -18.40 27.29 28.30
C ILE A 32 -17.68 26.86 27.02
N LYS A 33 -16.88 25.79 27.06
CA LYS A 33 -16.19 25.26 25.86
C LYS A 33 -17.17 24.82 24.79
N MET A 34 -18.29 24.19 25.16
CA MET A 34 -19.34 23.81 24.22
C MET A 34 -19.95 25.04 23.54
N HIS A 35 -20.26 26.08 24.31
CA HIS A 35 -20.81 27.33 23.78
C HIS A 35 -19.84 28.02 22.81
N GLU A 36 -18.54 28.04 23.12
CA GLU A 36 -17.52 28.58 22.21
C GLU A 36 -17.46 27.79 20.89
N ARG A 37 -17.54 26.46 20.96
CA ARG A 37 -17.61 25.61 19.76
C ARG A 37 -18.86 25.91 18.94
N ASP A 38 -20.01 26.08 19.58
CA ASP A 38 -21.26 26.43 18.88
C ASP A 38 -21.15 27.77 18.14
N LEU A 39 -20.50 28.77 18.75
CA LEU A 39 -20.21 30.06 18.09
C LEU A 39 -19.30 29.89 16.88
N THR A 40 -18.27 29.05 16.97
CA THR A 40 -17.39 28.77 15.81
C THR A 40 -18.13 28.03 14.69
N ILE A 41 -19.01 27.10 15.04
CA ILE A 41 -19.84 26.37 14.08
C ILE A 41 -20.78 27.35 13.36
N GLN A 42 -21.44 28.25 14.08
CA GLN A 42 -22.29 29.28 13.45
C GLN A 42 -21.51 30.19 12.51
N SER A 43 -20.30 30.60 12.89
CA SER A 43 -19.41 31.41 12.04
C SER A 43 -19.02 30.66 10.76
N LEU A 44 -18.66 29.37 10.87
CA LEU A 44 -18.33 28.53 9.72
C LEU A 44 -19.54 28.29 8.81
N GLN A 45 -20.72 28.08 9.38
CA GLN A 45 -21.97 27.96 8.61
C GLN A 45 -22.30 29.24 7.85
N ALA A 46 -22.10 30.41 8.46
CA ALA A 46 -22.28 31.69 7.78
C ALA A 46 -21.29 31.87 6.61
N LYS A 47 -20.03 31.46 6.79
CA LYS A 47 -19.02 31.48 5.71
C LYS A 47 -19.37 30.53 4.58
N LEU A 48 -19.83 29.31 4.88
CA LEU A 48 -20.27 28.37 3.86
C LEU A 48 -21.43 28.92 3.03
N LYS A 49 -22.44 29.51 3.68
CA LYS A 49 -23.55 30.18 2.98
C LYS A 49 -23.09 31.33 2.10
N SER A 50 -22.11 32.11 2.56
CA SER A 50 -21.54 33.21 1.76
C SER A 50 -20.76 32.71 0.54
N ILE A 51 -20.05 31.59 0.67
CA ILE A 51 -19.32 30.97 -0.45
C ILE A 51 -20.31 30.35 -1.43
N GLU A 52 -21.36 29.69 -0.92
CA GLU A 52 -22.42 29.11 -1.74
C GLU A 52 -23.17 30.18 -2.53
N SER A 53 -23.48 31.34 -1.92
CA SER A 53 -24.06 32.47 -2.66
C SER A 53 -23.10 33.03 -3.71
N GLN A 54 -21.81 33.18 -3.40
CA GLN A 54 -20.80 33.64 -4.36
C GLN A 54 -20.63 32.67 -5.54
N LEU A 55 -20.69 31.36 -5.29
CA LEU A 55 -20.63 30.34 -6.33
C LEU A 55 -21.87 30.41 -7.23
N ASN A 56 -23.05 30.57 -6.63
CA ASN A 56 -24.31 30.66 -7.37
C ASN A 56 -24.36 31.94 -8.22
N ASP A 57 -23.88 33.06 -7.69
CA ASP A 57 -23.72 34.31 -8.45
C ASP A 57 -22.71 34.17 -9.60
N ALA A 58 -21.59 33.46 -9.37
CA ALA A 58 -20.60 33.20 -10.41
C ALA A 58 -21.16 32.30 -11.53
N LEU A 59 -21.92 31.26 -11.19
CA LEU A 59 -22.57 30.36 -12.15
C LEU A 59 -23.61 31.10 -12.99
N ASN A 60 -24.47 31.91 -12.36
CA ASN A 60 -25.47 32.74 -13.05
C ASN A 60 -24.81 33.83 -13.91
N SER A 61 -23.63 34.33 -13.52
CA SER A 61 -22.85 35.27 -14.35
C SER A 61 -22.18 34.60 -15.57
N SER A 62 -21.86 33.31 -15.49
CA SER A 62 -21.26 32.55 -16.60
C SER A 62 -22.27 32.15 -17.67
N ASP A 63 -23.52 31.85 -17.27
CA ASP A 63 -24.60 31.54 -18.22
C ASP A 63 -25.03 32.78 -19.03
N ALA A 64 -24.93 33.98 -18.46
CA ALA A 64 -25.16 35.22 -19.20
C ALA A 64 -24.05 35.55 -20.23
N ARG A 65 -22.90 34.87 -20.19
CA ARG A 65 -21.74 35.11 -21.07
C ARG A 65 -21.58 34.05 -22.17
N SER A 66 -22.42 33.02 -22.23
CA SER A 66 -22.30 31.96 -23.24
C SER A 66 -22.92 32.30 -24.61
N THR A 67 -23.43 33.51 -24.81
CA THR A 67 -23.76 34.04 -26.14
C THR A 67 -22.82 35.21 -26.44
N ILE A 68 -22.03 35.05 -27.51
CA ILE A 68 -21.11 36.03 -28.13
C ILE A 68 -19.65 35.82 -27.70
N GLY A 69 -18.91 35.18 -28.60
CA GLY A 69 -17.45 35.08 -28.53
C GLY A 69 -16.76 36.42 -28.81
N SER A 70 -15.60 36.61 -28.18
CA SER A 70 -14.38 37.16 -28.77
C SER A 70 -13.36 37.47 -27.69
N GLU A 71 -12.11 37.31 -28.09
CA GLU A 71 -10.87 37.71 -27.42
C GLU A 71 -10.93 39.17 -26.93
N SER A 72 -10.38 39.45 -25.75
CA SER A 72 -9.53 40.61 -25.43
C SER A 72 -9.37 40.81 -23.92
N ALA A 73 -8.16 41.17 -23.53
CA ALA A 73 -7.77 41.60 -22.19
C ALA A 73 -8.45 42.93 -21.76
N SER A 74 -8.85 43.03 -20.49
CA SER A 74 -9.13 44.26 -19.71
C SER A 74 -9.77 43.86 -18.36
N VAL A 75 -9.05 43.83 -17.23
CA VAL A 75 -8.94 44.88 -16.18
C VAL A 75 -10.30 45.39 -15.61
N ILE A 76 -10.32 45.57 -14.27
CA ILE A 76 -11.28 46.30 -13.37
C ILE A 76 -12.31 45.37 -12.67
N SER A 77 -12.57 45.33 -11.35
CA SER A 77 -12.02 45.96 -10.13
C SER A 77 -12.65 45.27 -8.89
N THR A 78 -11.95 45.22 -7.75
CA THR A 78 -12.56 45.00 -6.42
C THR A 78 -11.95 45.95 -5.39
N PRO A 79 -12.75 46.41 -4.39
CA PRO A 79 -12.42 47.58 -3.59
C PRO A 79 -11.45 47.27 -2.44
N LYS A 80 -10.51 48.20 -2.28
CA LYS A 80 -9.76 48.64 -1.09
C LYS A 80 -10.12 47.97 0.27
N MET A 81 -9.27 47.04 0.72
CA MET A 81 -8.72 47.09 2.08
C MET A 81 -7.19 46.94 1.99
N MET A 82 -6.52 47.75 2.80
CA MET A 82 -5.14 48.17 2.67
C MET A 82 -4.24 47.25 3.51
N GLU A 83 -3.02 47.02 2.99
CA GLU A 83 -1.81 46.67 3.76
C GLU A 83 -1.55 45.17 4.06
N SER A 84 -1.30 44.38 3.00
CA SER A 84 -0.38 43.18 3.04
C SER A 84 -0.13 42.54 1.66
N THR A 85 -0.87 42.91 0.62
CA THR A 85 -0.90 42.18 -0.67
C THR A 85 0.27 42.44 -1.63
N ALA A 86 1.07 43.49 -1.43
CA ALA A 86 2.17 43.83 -2.35
C ALA A 86 3.30 42.79 -2.34
N GLU A 87 3.61 42.25 -1.16
CA GLU A 87 4.64 41.20 -1.02
C GLU A 87 4.15 39.86 -1.57
N SER A 88 2.89 39.51 -1.34
CA SER A 88 2.32 38.23 -1.79
C SER A 88 2.35 38.06 -3.31
N SER A 89 2.02 39.09 -4.10
CA SER A 89 2.05 38.96 -5.56
C SER A 89 3.47 38.85 -6.13
N SER A 90 4.44 39.49 -5.46
CA SER A 90 5.85 39.39 -5.83
C SER A 90 6.44 38.02 -5.47
N VAL A 91 6.00 37.45 -4.35
CA VAL A 91 6.41 36.11 -3.89
C VAL A 91 5.79 35.03 -4.77
N THR A 92 4.52 35.15 -5.15
CA THR A 92 3.88 34.19 -6.08
C THR A 92 4.55 34.22 -7.45
N LYS A 93 4.87 35.41 -7.98
CA LYS A 93 5.59 35.53 -9.26
C LYS A 93 7.00 34.96 -9.19
N ARG A 94 7.73 35.17 -8.09
CA ARG A 94 9.05 34.54 -7.87
C ARG A 94 8.97 33.02 -7.77
N LEU A 95 7.92 32.48 -7.15
CA LEU A 95 7.71 31.03 -7.07
C LEU A 95 7.39 30.43 -8.44
N GLU A 96 6.61 31.12 -9.25
CA GLU A 96 6.29 30.71 -10.62
C GLU A 96 7.54 30.75 -11.53
N GLU A 97 8.36 31.79 -11.43
CA GLU A 97 9.65 31.88 -12.12
C GLU A 97 10.65 30.80 -11.65
N GLU A 98 10.69 30.48 -10.35
CA GLU A 98 11.53 29.38 -9.83
C GLU A 98 11.02 27.99 -10.25
N LEU A 99 9.70 27.79 -10.33
CA LEU A 99 9.12 26.56 -10.87
C LEU A 99 9.49 26.40 -12.35
N ALA A 100 9.34 27.44 -13.16
CA ALA A 100 9.72 27.43 -14.57
C ALA A 100 11.22 27.14 -14.76
N LYS A 101 12.10 27.70 -13.90
CA LYS A 101 13.53 27.37 -13.93
C LYS A 101 13.82 25.92 -13.54
N ARG A 102 13.09 25.37 -12.57
CA ARG A 102 13.23 23.95 -12.17
C ARG A 102 12.79 23.03 -13.29
N ASP A 103 11.69 23.34 -13.96
CA ASP A 103 11.20 22.56 -15.10
C ASP A 103 12.19 22.58 -16.27
N ALA A 104 12.75 23.76 -16.59
CA ALA A 104 13.80 23.88 -17.60
C ALA A 104 15.09 23.12 -17.23
N LEU A 105 15.45 23.08 -15.94
CA LEU A 105 16.60 22.30 -15.46
C LEU A 105 16.33 20.78 -15.57
N ILE A 106 15.11 20.35 -15.24
CA ILE A 106 14.68 18.96 -15.36
C ILE A 106 14.74 18.52 -16.82
N GLU A 107 14.22 19.32 -17.74
CA GLU A 107 14.28 19.04 -19.19
C GLU A 107 15.73 18.95 -19.69
N LYS A 108 16.60 19.88 -19.28
CA LYS A 108 18.03 19.84 -19.64
C LYS A 108 18.77 18.63 -19.07
N LEU A 109 18.43 18.21 -17.84
CA LEU A 109 18.96 16.98 -17.24
C LEU A 109 18.43 15.74 -17.95
N HIS A 110 17.19 15.75 -18.44
CA HIS A 110 16.64 14.67 -19.25
C HIS A 110 17.39 14.56 -20.58
N GLU A 111 17.63 15.66 -21.28
CA GLU A 111 18.41 15.67 -22.52
C GLU A 111 19.87 15.24 -22.31
N GLU A 112 20.51 15.67 -21.21
CA GLU A 112 21.89 15.27 -20.91
C GLU A 112 21.96 13.78 -20.55
N ASN A 113 21.00 13.27 -19.79
CA ASN A 113 20.90 11.84 -19.49
C ASN A 113 20.64 11.00 -20.75
N GLU A 114 19.81 11.48 -21.67
CA GLU A 114 19.57 10.82 -22.97
C GLU A 114 20.86 10.77 -23.80
N LYS A 115 21.60 11.89 -23.89
CA LYS A 115 22.92 11.93 -24.56
C LYS A 115 23.96 11.05 -23.89
N LEU A 116 23.97 10.96 -22.55
CA LEU A 116 24.86 10.05 -21.82
C LEU A 116 24.50 8.58 -22.09
N PHE A 117 23.20 8.29 -22.18
CA PHE A 117 22.70 6.97 -22.50
C PHE A 117 23.08 6.55 -23.91
N ASP A 118 22.91 7.44 -24.91
CA ASP A 118 23.34 7.20 -26.28
C ASP A 118 24.86 6.99 -26.35
N ARG A 119 25.65 7.81 -25.64
CA ARG A 119 27.11 7.67 -25.63
C ARG A 119 27.59 6.38 -24.96
N LEU A 120 26.90 5.89 -23.94
CA LEU A 120 27.21 4.60 -23.30
C LEU A 120 26.78 3.41 -24.16
N THR A 121 25.71 3.58 -24.94
CA THR A 121 25.15 2.58 -25.84
C THR A 121 25.99 2.47 -27.13
N GLU A 122 26.36 3.60 -27.75
CA GLU A 122 27.28 3.65 -28.89
C GLU A 122 28.70 3.19 -28.52
N LYS A 123 29.19 3.52 -27.31
CA LYS A 123 30.51 3.08 -26.83
C LYS A 123 30.55 1.58 -26.50
N SER A 124 29.41 0.94 -26.25
CA SER A 124 29.30 -0.53 -26.16
C SER A 124 29.17 -1.21 -27.52
N GLY A 125 28.77 -0.47 -28.57
CA GLY A 125 28.59 -1.01 -29.93
C GLY A 125 29.86 -1.14 -30.77
N LEU A 126 31.00 -0.56 -30.35
CA LEU A 126 32.22 -0.44 -31.17
C LEU A 126 33.51 -1.03 -30.55
N ALA A 127 33.42 -1.89 -29.54
CA ALA A 127 34.58 -2.54 -28.92
C ALA A 127 34.75 -4.01 -29.36
N SER A 128 35.16 -4.25 -30.61
CA SER A 128 35.88 -5.48 -31.00
C SER A 128 37.38 -5.19 -31.08
N SER A 129 38.15 -5.96 -30.29
CA SER A 129 39.60 -5.94 -29.98
C SER A 129 40.59 -5.66 -31.15
N PRO A 130 41.80 -5.14 -30.85
CA PRO A 130 42.97 -6.04 -30.75
C PRO A 130 43.91 -5.81 -29.52
N GLN A 131 44.48 -6.93 -29.03
CA GLN A 131 45.79 -7.20 -28.36
C GLN A 131 46.69 -5.98 -27.99
N ALA A 132 47.43 -5.90 -26.86
CA ALA A 132 48.01 -6.82 -25.84
C ALA A 132 48.59 -5.93 -24.68
N PRO A 133 49.49 -6.38 -23.77
CA PRO A 133 49.61 -7.61 -22.96
C PRO A 133 49.60 -7.33 -21.43
N SER A 134 49.43 -8.38 -20.64
CA SER A 134 49.61 -8.41 -19.17
C SER A 134 51.09 -8.59 -18.79
N PRO A 135 51.57 -8.11 -17.62
CA PRO A 135 52.81 -8.56 -17.03
C PRO A 135 52.54 -9.73 -16.07
N SER A 136 53.12 -10.90 -16.35
CA SER A 136 53.21 -12.03 -15.44
C SER A 136 54.60 -12.09 -14.79
N SER A 137 54.66 -12.26 -13.46
CA SER A 137 55.89 -12.59 -12.74
C SER A 137 55.97 -14.09 -12.43
N ASN A 138 56.98 -14.71 -13.03
CA ASN A 138 57.90 -15.74 -12.53
C ASN A 138 57.48 -17.20 -12.28
N GLN A 139 58.22 -18.05 -13.03
CA GLN A 139 58.91 -19.31 -12.65
C GLN A 139 58.04 -20.54 -12.32
N ALA A 140 58.41 -21.77 -12.64
CA ALA A 140 59.41 -22.49 -13.45
C ALA A 140 58.88 -23.96 -13.45
N THR A 141 59.04 -24.86 -14.41
CA THR A 141 60.25 -25.56 -14.89
C THR A 141 59.81 -26.64 -15.89
N ASN A 142 60.58 -26.80 -16.97
CA ASN A 142 60.97 -28.03 -17.68
C ASN A 142 60.04 -29.27 -17.69
N ALA A 143 59.73 -29.77 -18.89
CA ALA A 143 60.36 -30.99 -19.44
C ALA A 143 59.89 -31.28 -20.89
N GLN A 144 60.84 -31.78 -21.69
CA GLN A 144 60.81 -32.10 -23.12
C GLN A 144 60.03 -33.36 -23.48
N GLY A 145 59.65 -33.48 -24.76
CA GLY A 145 59.35 -34.75 -25.45
C GLY A 145 58.57 -34.52 -26.76
N ARG A 146 59.24 -34.10 -27.85
CA ARG A 146 59.72 -34.93 -28.97
C ARG A 146 58.60 -35.53 -29.88
N ASP A 147 58.27 -34.76 -30.92
CA ASP A 147 58.43 -35.06 -32.36
C ASP A 147 57.98 -36.40 -33.01
N ILE A 148 57.25 -36.23 -34.13
CA ILE A 148 57.24 -36.98 -35.43
C ILE A 148 56.02 -37.87 -35.78
N GLY A 149 55.38 -37.54 -36.91
CA GLY A 149 54.73 -38.46 -37.88
C GLY A 149 53.23 -38.20 -38.16
N ARG A 150 52.78 -37.46 -39.19
CA ARG A 150 52.76 -37.67 -40.67
C ARG A 150 51.48 -38.39 -41.21
N SER A 151 50.67 -37.65 -41.98
CA SER A 151 49.82 -38.06 -43.16
C SER A 151 48.55 -38.92 -42.90
N ASN A 152 47.39 -38.84 -43.59
CA ASN A 152 46.77 -38.01 -44.65
C ASN A 152 45.28 -38.45 -44.82
N SER A 153 44.47 -37.61 -45.48
CA SER A 153 43.19 -37.89 -46.21
C SER A 153 41.92 -38.09 -45.36
N ALA A 154 40.71 -37.62 -45.69
CA ALA A 154 40.14 -37.12 -46.95
C ALA A 154 38.94 -36.14 -46.73
N LYS A 155 38.64 -35.37 -47.78
CA LYS A 155 37.53 -34.41 -48.00
C LYS A 155 36.12 -35.00 -47.82
N THR A 156 35.13 -34.17 -47.42
CA THR A 156 33.91 -33.76 -48.19
C THR A 156 32.94 -32.99 -47.26
N GLN A 157 32.72 -31.68 -47.46
CA GLN A 157 31.69 -31.01 -48.28
C GLN A 157 30.31 -30.85 -47.58
N SER A 158 30.01 -29.60 -47.20
CA SER A 158 28.68 -28.97 -46.99
C SER A 158 27.90 -28.90 -48.32
N PRO A 159 26.57 -28.56 -48.40
CA PRO A 159 25.96 -27.38 -47.76
C PRO A 159 24.49 -27.48 -47.26
N ASP A 160 24.20 -26.58 -46.30
CA ASP A 160 23.04 -25.68 -46.14
C ASP A 160 21.77 -25.85 -47.02
N VAL A 161 20.60 -26.00 -46.37
CA VAL A 161 19.25 -25.75 -46.96
C VAL A 161 18.25 -25.31 -45.87
N PHE A 162 17.71 -24.09 -46.01
CA PHE A 162 16.48 -23.58 -45.34
C PHE A 162 15.22 -24.31 -45.85
N PRO A 163 14.08 -24.26 -45.10
CA PRO A 163 12.79 -24.20 -45.76
C PRO A 163 11.96 -22.96 -45.39
N ALA A 164 11.31 -22.43 -46.42
CA ALA A 164 10.45 -21.27 -46.44
C ALA A 164 8.97 -21.60 -46.18
N THR A 165 8.26 -20.53 -45.80
CA THR A 165 6.85 -20.17 -45.87
C THR A 165 5.93 -21.06 -46.74
N MET A 166 4.78 -21.45 -46.17
CA MET A 166 3.64 -22.00 -46.91
C MET A 166 2.49 -20.99 -46.93
N SER A 167 2.09 -20.61 -48.14
CA SER A 167 0.87 -19.92 -48.52
C SER A 167 -0.27 -20.93 -48.74
N GLN A 168 -1.50 -20.57 -48.36
CA GLN A 168 -2.69 -21.25 -48.87
C GLN A 168 -3.85 -20.27 -49.08
N ASP A 169 -4.43 -20.35 -50.27
CA ASP A 169 -5.48 -19.50 -50.84
C ASP A 169 -6.89 -19.79 -50.29
N LYS A 170 -7.74 -18.76 -50.41
CA LYS A 170 -9.18 -18.66 -50.10
C LYS A 170 -10.06 -19.76 -50.72
N THR A 171 -11.06 -20.24 -49.95
CA THR A 171 -12.48 -20.31 -50.38
C THR A 171 -13.39 -20.32 -49.14
N GLY A 172 -14.45 -19.50 -49.13
CA GLY A 172 -15.25 -19.20 -47.94
C GLY A 172 -16.35 -20.21 -47.61
N ASN A 173 -16.66 -20.32 -46.31
CA ASN A 173 -17.99 -20.63 -45.81
C ASN A 173 -18.13 -20.09 -44.38
N SER A 174 -19.25 -19.40 -44.12
CA SER A 174 -19.59 -18.75 -42.84
C SER A 174 -19.54 -19.72 -41.66
N GLY A 175 -18.57 -19.52 -40.79
CA GLY A 175 -18.59 -19.93 -39.40
C GLY A 175 -17.99 -18.78 -38.61
N ALA A 176 -18.68 -18.33 -37.56
CA ALA A 176 -18.17 -17.32 -36.64
C ALA A 176 -16.91 -17.86 -35.95
N ILE A 177 -15.77 -17.66 -36.60
CA ILE A 177 -14.45 -17.84 -36.03
C ILE A 177 -14.36 -16.82 -34.91
N VAL A 178 -14.48 -17.32 -33.69
CA VAL A 178 -13.94 -16.69 -32.49
C VAL A 178 -12.56 -16.18 -32.89
N LYS A 179 -12.41 -14.86 -32.99
CA LYS A 179 -11.09 -14.24 -32.98
C LYS A 179 -10.48 -14.67 -31.65
N SER A 180 -9.70 -15.74 -31.66
CA SER A 180 -8.66 -15.93 -30.67
C SER A 180 -7.75 -14.73 -30.86
N SER A 181 -8.02 -13.67 -30.09
CA SER A 181 -7.14 -12.52 -29.98
C SER A 181 -5.87 -13.01 -29.31
N ASN A 182 -5.02 -13.64 -30.10
CA ASN A 182 -3.58 -13.63 -29.89
C ASN A 182 -3.10 -12.38 -30.63
N GLU A 183 -3.62 -11.20 -30.24
CA GLU A 183 -2.78 -10.01 -30.33
C GLU A 183 -1.50 -10.42 -29.60
N LEU A 184 -0.37 -10.39 -30.30
CA LEU A 184 0.94 -10.32 -29.65
C LEU A 184 0.75 -9.30 -28.52
N ALA A 185 0.62 -9.77 -27.28
CA ALA A 185 0.40 -8.88 -26.15
C ALA A 185 1.50 -7.83 -26.27
N LYS A 186 1.15 -6.55 -26.32
CA LYS A 186 2.14 -5.48 -26.45
C LYS A 186 3.03 -5.56 -25.23
N THR A 187 4.12 -6.31 -25.34
CA THR A 187 5.07 -6.55 -24.28
C THR A 187 5.94 -5.31 -24.16
N THR A 188 6.16 -4.88 -22.94
CA THR A 188 7.07 -3.78 -22.68
C THR A 188 8.48 -4.35 -22.59
N PRO A 189 9.52 -3.65 -23.09
CA PRO A 189 10.90 -4.12 -22.92
C PRO A 189 11.26 -4.41 -21.45
N ALA A 190 10.67 -3.66 -20.52
CA ALA A 190 10.81 -3.89 -19.08
C ALA A 190 10.11 -5.18 -18.62
N GLY A 191 8.89 -5.45 -19.10
CA GLY A 191 8.15 -6.65 -18.77
C GLY A 191 8.78 -7.92 -19.34
N GLU A 192 9.32 -7.89 -20.56
CA GLU A 192 10.08 -9.00 -21.14
C GLU A 192 11.34 -9.33 -20.33
N TYR A 193 12.11 -8.29 -19.99
CA TYR A 193 13.29 -8.43 -19.16
C TYR A 193 12.95 -9.02 -17.78
N LEU A 194 11.95 -8.48 -17.10
CA LEU A 194 11.52 -8.96 -15.78
C LEU A 194 10.99 -10.38 -15.85
N THR A 195 10.19 -10.71 -16.85
CA THR A 195 9.65 -12.06 -17.05
C THR A 195 10.77 -13.07 -17.20
N SER A 196 11.75 -12.77 -18.05
CA SER A 196 12.92 -13.63 -18.27
C SER A 196 13.75 -13.76 -16.99
N ALA A 197 14.11 -12.62 -16.37
CA ALA A 197 14.93 -12.59 -15.15
C ALA A 197 14.29 -13.34 -13.96
N LEU A 198 12.97 -13.26 -13.80
CA LEU A 198 12.24 -13.97 -12.75
C LEU A 198 12.16 -15.48 -13.01
N MET A 199 11.95 -15.90 -14.26
CA MET A 199 11.87 -17.32 -14.62
C MET A 199 13.24 -18.00 -14.58
N ASP A 200 14.28 -17.31 -15.04
CA ASP A 200 15.65 -17.83 -15.12
C ASP A 200 16.37 -17.84 -13.77
N PHE A 201 15.81 -17.17 -12.75
CA PHE A 201 16.40 -17.16 -11.42
C PHE A 201 16.37 -18.57 -10.80
N ASP A 202 17.53 -19.23 -10.75
CA ASP A 202 17.71 -20.50 -10.05
C ASP A 202 18.46 -20.33 -8.72
N PRO A 203 17.80 -20.55 -7.57
CA PRO A 203 18.46 -20.51 -6.25
C PRO A 203 19.64 -21.47 -6.11
N ASN A 204 19.70 -22.54 -6.91
CA ASN A 204 20.76 -23.54 -6.83
C ASN A 204 22.08 -23.03 -7.43
N HIS A 205 22.05 -21.97 -8.23
CA HIS A 205 23.26 -21.35 -8.80
C HIS A 205 23.96 -20.40 -7.82
N PHE A 206 23.39 -20.18 -6.62
CA PHE A 206 23.94 -19.26 -5.63
C PHE A 206 24.51 -20.00 -4.42
N GLU A 207 25.69 -19.58 -3.98
CA GLU A 207 26.32 -20.11 -2.77
C GLU A 207 25.77 -19.42 -1.51
N GLY A 208 24.87 -20.12 -0.81
CA GLY A 208 24.39 -19.73 0.52
C GLY A 208 23.13 -18.85 0.54
N PHE A 209 22.47 -18.83 1.70
CA PHE A 209 21.18 -18.14 1.89
C PHE A 209 21.25 -16.63 1.65
N ALA A 210 22.37 -15.99 1.97
CA ALA A 210 22.52 -14.54 1.80
C ALA A 210 22.57 -14.13 0.32
N ALA A 211 23.27 -14.89 -0.53
CA ALA A 211 23.34 -14.62 -1.96
C ALA A 211 21.98 -14.84 -2.65
N ILE A 212 21.27 -15.90 -2.26
CA ILE A 212 19.91 -16.16 -2.74
C ILE A 212 18.97 -15.03 -2.31
N ALA A 213 19.04 -14.59 -1.05
CA ALA A 213 18.21 -13.51 -0.51
C ALA A 213 18.48 -12.19 -1.25
N ASP A 214 19.76 -11.83 -1.44
CA ASP A 214 20.15 -10.62 -2.16
C ASP A 214 19.60 -10.60 -3.60
N GLY A 215 19.81 -11.68 -4.35
CA GLY A 215 19.29 -11.81 -5.71
C GLY A 215 17.76 -11.75 -5.77
N ALA A 216 17.07 -12.48 -4.88
CA ALA A 216 15.63 -12.52 -4.87
C ALA A 216 14.99 -11.17 -4.51
N ASN A 217 15.53 -10.50 -3.49
CA ASN A 217 15.01 -9.21 -3.04
C ASN A 217 15.31 -8.08 -4.03
N LYS A 218 16.45 -8.15 -4.74
CA LYS A 218 16.73 -7.24 -5.87
C LYS A 218 15.72 -7.40 -7.00
N LEU A 219 15.35 -8.64 -7.36
CA LEU A 219 14.32 -8.88 -8.38
C LEU A 219 12.95 -8.35 -7.94
N LEU A 220 12.52 -8.58 -6.70
CA LEU A 220 11.27 -8.00 -6.19
C LEU A 220 11.31 -6.47 -6.18
N MET A 221 12.44 -5.87 -5.84
CA MET A 221 12.64 -4.42 -5.90
C MET A 221 12.59 -3.88 -7.33
N LEU A 222 13.15 -4.60 -8.31
CA LEU A 222 13.05 -4.25 -9.73
C LEU A 222 11.60 -4.31 -10.24
N VAL A 223 10.83 -5.32 -9.80
CA VAL A 223 9.39 -5.39 -10.09
C VAL A 223 8.67 -4.15 -9.56
N LEU A 224 8.89 -3.78 -8.29
CA LEU A 224 8.31 -2.56 -7.72
C LEU A 224 8.74 -1.31 -8.48
N ALA A 225 10.04 -1.17 -8.78
CA ALA A 225 10.58 0.00 -9.47
C ALA A 225 10.00 0.14 -10.89
N ALA A 226 9.87 -0.96 -11.63
CA ALA A 226 9.30 -0.95 -12.97
C ALA A 226 7.82 -0.53 -12.94
N VAL A 227 7.03 -1.07 -12.01
CA VAL A 227 5.61 -0.72 -11.89
C VAL A 227 5.44 0.75 -11.48
N ILE A 228 6.21 1.23 -10.50
CA ILE A 228 6.20 2.64 -10.08
C ILE A 228 6.60 3.56 -11.25
N LYS A 229 7.64 3.19 -12.01
CA LYS A 229 8.11 3.96 -13.17
C LYS A 229 7.11 3.96 -14.33
N ALA A 230 6.31 2.90 -14.49
CA ALA A 230 5.22 2.85 -15.47
C ALA A 230 4.16 3.93 -15.20
N GLY A 231 3.97 4.26 -13.92
CA GLY A 231 2.94 5.18 -13.45
C GLY A 231 1.53 4.65 -13.63
N ALA A 232 0.54 5.42 -13.18
CA ALA A 232 -0.87 5.00 -13.14
C ALA A 232 -1.44 4.61 -14.52
N ALA A 233 -0.92 5.20 -15.61
CA ALA A 233 -1.38 4.92 -16.96
C ALA A 233 -1.02 3.52 -17.47
N ARG A 234 0.13 2.96 -17.04
CA ARG A 234 0.65 1.67 -17.55
C ARG A 234 0.95 0.63 -16.47
N GLU A 235 0.74 0.94 -15.20
CA GLU A 235 0.91 0.02 -14.08
C GLU A 235 0.14 -1.30 -14.30
N HIS A 236 -1.11 -1.21 -14.77
CA HIS A 236 -1.97 -2.38 -14.98
C HIS A 236 -1.47 -3.28 -16.11
N GLU A 237 -0.88 -2.69 -17.17
CA GLU A 237 -0.31 -3.42 -18.30
C GLU A 237 0.93 -4.20 -17.87
N ILE A 238 1.89 -3.53 -17.20
CA ILE A 238 3.11 -4.18 -16.71
C ILE A 238 2.77 -5.27 -15.69
N LEU A 239 1.86 -5.01 -14.75
CA LEU A 239 1.44 -6.03 -13.78
C LEU A 239 0.79 -7.23 -14.47
N ALA A 240 -0.03 -7.02 -15.50
CA ALA A 240 -0.63 -8.13 -16.25
C ALA A 240 0.44 -8.94 -16.99
N GLU A 241 1.41 -8.27 -17.61
CA GLU A 241 2.50 -8.89 -18.38
C GLU A 241 3.38 -9.81 -17.51
N ILE A 242 3.82 -9.34 -16.34
CA ILE A 242 4.77 -10.08 -15.48
C ILE A 242 4.09 -10.99 -14.44
N ARG A 243 2.75 -11.03 -14.41
CA ARG A 243 1.95 -11.71 -13.36
C ARG A 243 2.39 -13.13 -13.08
N ASP A 244 2.44 -13.94 -14.14
CA ASP A 244 2.66 -15.38 -14.00
C ASP A 244 4.11 -15.68 -13.58
N ALA A 245 5.07 -14.88 -14.08
CA ALA A 245 6.47 -14.93 -13.67
C ALA A 245 6.66 -14.55 -12.20
N VAL A 246 6.04 -13.46 -11.74
CA VAL A 246 6.14 -13.01 -10.34
C VAL A 246 5.55 -14.04 -9.40
N PHE A 247 4.36 -14.59 -9.69
CA PHE A 247 3.75 -15.58 -8.80
C PHE A 247 4.47 -16.92 -8.81
N SER A 248 4.98 -17.36 -9.97
CA SER A 248 5.85 -18.54 -10.05
C SER A 248 7.12 -18.35 -9.21
N PHE A 249 7.77 -17.19 -9.35
CA PHE A 249 8.95 -16.82 -8.59
C PHE A 249 8.70 -16.81 -7.08
N ILE A 250 7.67 -16.08 -6.61
CA ILE A 250 7.34 -16.01 -5.18
C ILE A 250 7.10 -17.42 -4.62
N ARG A 251 6.32 -18.25 -5.33
CA ARG A 251 6.03 -19.62 -4.90
C ARG A 251 7.27 -20.51 -4.85
N LYS A 252 8.20 -20.36 -5.80
CA LYS A 252 9.50 -21.06 -5.83
C LYS A 252 10.38 -20.67 -4.64
N MET A 253 10.30 -19.41 -4.21
CA MET A 253 11.14 -18.84 -3.16
C MET A 253 10.55 -18.96 -1.74
N GLU A 254 9.24 -19.09 -1.61
CA GLU A 254 8.50 -19.13 -0.33
C GLU A 254 9.02 -20.19 0.67
N PRO A 255 9.32 -21.45 0.28
CA PRO A 255 9.84 -22.46 1.21
C PRO A 255 11.24 -22.14 1.76
N ARG A 256 12.00 -21.28 1.07
CA ARG A 256 13.40 -20.97 1.42
C ARG A 256 13.52 -19.87 2.47
N LYS A 257 12.45 -19.10 2.72
CA LYS A 257 12.41 -18.00 3.70
C LYS A 257 13.53 -16.95 3.53
N VAL A 258 13.88 -16.66 2.28
CA VAL A 258 14.95 -15.71 1.89
C VAL A 258 14.41 -14.37 1.37
N MET A 259 13.12 -14.29 1.08
CA MET A 259 12.48 -13.07 0.63
C MET A 259 12.15 -12.15 1.81
N ASP A 260 12.37 -10.85 1.62
CA ASP A 260 11.85 -9.82 2.49
C ASP A 260 10.32 -9.79 2.38
N THR A 261 9.67 -10.12 3.50
CA THR A 261 8.22 -10.20 3.59
C THR A 261 7.54 -8.83 3.36
N MET A 262 8.21 -7.71 3.64
CA MET A 262 7.69 -6.38 3.31
C MET A 262 7.66 -6.15 1.79
N LEU A 263 8.69 -6.60 1.06
CA LEU A 263 8.72 -6.52 -0.40
C LEU A 263 7.63 -7.41 -1.00
N VAL A 264 7.48 -8.64 -0.51
CA VAL A 264 6.39 -9.55 -0.91
C VAL A 264 5.03 -8.87 -0.72
N SER A 265 4.78 -8.26 0.44
CA SER A 265 3.55 -7.52 0.69
C SER A 265 3.31 -6.38 -0.29
N ARG A 266 4.33 -5.53 -0.53
CA ARG A 266 4.22 -4.42 -1.46
C ARG A 266 3.86 -4.91 -2.86
N VAL A 267 4.53 -5.95 -3.34
CA VAL A 267 4.25 -6.55 -4.66
C VAL A 267 2.83 -7.10 -4.71
N ARG A 268 2.38 -7.88 -3.72
CA ARG A 268 1.01 -8.41 -3.69
C ARG A 268 -0.06 -7.34 -3.62
N ILE A 269 0.18 -6.27 -2.85
CA ILE A 269 -0.74 -5.13 -2.77
C ILE A 269 -0.94 -4.49 -4.15
N LEU A 270 0.11 -4.36 -4.97
CA LEU A 270 -0.03 -3.85 -6.35
C LEU A 270 -0.98 -4.72 -7.18
N TYR A 271 -0.83 -6.04 -7.14
CA TYR A 271 -1.72 -6.95 -7.85
C TYR A 271 -3.18 -6.87 -7.36
N ILE A 272 -3.37 -6.83 -6.04
CA ILE A 272 -4.72 -6.75 -5.47
C ILE A 272 -5.35 -5.39 -5.82
N ARG A 273 -4.61 -4.28 -5.74
CA ARG A 273 -5.11 -2.95 -6.12
C ARG A 273 -5.42 -2.83 -7.60
N SER A 274 -4.61 -3.42 -8.47
CA SER A 274 -4.90 -3.53 -9.91
C SER A 274 -6.22 -4.28 -10.14
N LEU A 275 -6.46 -5.38 -9.39
CA LEU A 275 -7.74 -6.10 -9.44
C LEU A 275 -8.91 -5.25 -8.92
N LEU A 276 -8.73 -4.51 -7.82
CA LEU A 276 -9.74 -3.60 -7.25
C LEU A 276 -10.13 -2.48 -8.21
N ALA A 277 -9.16 -1.89 -8.91
CA ALA A 277 -9.39 -0.82 -9.87
C ALA A 277 -10.27 -1.27 -11.05
N ARG A 278 -10.15 -2.53 -11.46
CA ARG A 278 -10.89 -3.11 -12.59
C ARG A 278 -12.23 -3.77 -12.22
N SER A 279 -12.49 -4.00 -10.93
CA SER A 279 -13.60 -4.83 -10.47
C SER A 279 -14.55 -4.06 -9.52
N PRO A 280 -15.67 -3.50 -10.02
CA PRO A 280 -16.60 -2.74 -9.18
C PRO A 280 -17.21 -3.57 -8.05
N GLU A 281 -17.39 -4.88 -8.24
CA GLU A 281 -17.85 -5.81 -7.21
C GLU A 281 -16.95 -5.85 -5.97
N LEU A 282 -15.65 -5.56 -6.13
CA LEU A 282 -14.71 -5.53 -5.02
C LEU A 282 -14.65 -4.16 -4.34
N GLN A 283 -14.91 -3.07 -5.08
CA GLN A 283 -14.95 -1.71 -4.53
C GLN A 283 -16.09 -1.53 -3.51
N SER A 284 -17.16 -2.33 -3.64
CA SER A 284 -18.29 -2.33 -2.71
C SER A 284 -18.02 -3.02 -1.37
N ILE A 285 -16.86 -3.65 -1.19
CA ILE A 285 -16.51 -4.37 0.03
C ILE A 285 -16.31 -3.38 1.17
N LYS A 286 -17.11 -3.52 2.24
CA LYS A 286 -16.93 -2.74 3.47
C LYS A 286 -15.74 -3.27 4.25
N VAL A 287 -14.77 -2.40 4.50
CA VAL A 287 -13.56 -2.73 5.26
C VAL A 287 -13.67 -2.16 6.67
N SER A 288 -13.20 -2.93 7.65
CA SER A 288 -13.14 -2.48 9.05
C SER A 288 -12.22 -1.27 9.17
N PRO A 289 -12.58 -0.24 9.93
CA PRO A 289 -11.74 0.94 10.09
C PRO A 289 -10.53 0.61 10.99
N ILE A 290 -9.49 1.44 10.91
CA ILE A 290 -8.20 1.22 11.55
C ILE A 290 -8.30 1.04 13.08
N GLU A 291 -9.26 1.69 13.73
CA GLU A 291 -9.42 1.68 15.18
C GLU A 291 -9.78 0.29 15.70
N ARG A 292 -10.39 -0.57 14.86
CA ARG A 292 -10.66 -1.97 15.22
C ARG A 292 -9.39 -2.81 15.30
N PHE A 293 -8.31 -2.37 14.67
CA PHE A 293 -7.02 -3.07 14.67
C PHE A 293 -6.05 -2.53 15.71
N LEU A 294 -6.39 -1.48 16.46
CA LEU A 294 -5.51 -0.86 17.45
C LEU A 294 -6.15 -0.88 18.83
N GLU A 295 -5.43 -1.43 19.81
CA GLU A 295 -5.86 -1.50 21.21
C GLU A 295 -4.87 -0.78 22.13
N LYS A 296 -5.41 -0.02 23.09
CA LYS A 296 -4.61 0.54 24.18
C LYS A 296 -4.37 -0.53 25.24
N SER A 297 -3.11 -0.80 25.56
CA SER A 297 -2.73 -1.91 26.47
C SER A 297 -3.32 -1.85 27.89
N ASN A 298 -3.86 -0.69 28.31
CA ASN A 298 -4.52 -0.50 29.61
C ASN A 298 -6.06 -0.52 29.52
N SER A 299 -6.66 -0.76 28.35
CA SER A 299 -8.12 -0.88 28.17
C SER A 299 -8.67 -2.25 28.57
N THR A 300 -8.02 -2.95 29.49
CA THR A 300 -8.67 -4.05 30.24
C THR A 300 -9.68 -3.45 31.23
N SER A 301 -10.69 -2.77 30.72
CA SER A 301 -11.93 -2.55 31.44
C SER A 301 -12.81 -3.77 31.19
N ARG A 302 -12.81 -4.68 32.17
CA ARG A 302 -14.05 -5.16 32.78
C ARG A 302 -15.24 -5.45 31.84
N SER A 303 -15.05 -6.23 30.78
CA SER A 303 -16.13 -7.11 30.32
C SER A 303 -16.22 -8.29 31.29
N ARG A 304 -16.73 -8.02 32.50
CA ARG A 304 -17.28 -9.07 33.37
C ARG A 304 -18.56 -9.58 32.70
N GLY A 305 -18.39 -10.49 31.74
CA GLY A 305 -19.42 -11.45 31.41
C GLY A 305 -19.70 -12.27 32.67
N SER A 306 -20.72 -11.86 33.42
CA SER A 306 -21.27 -12.64 34.52
C SER A 306 -22.00 -13.84 33.94
N SER A 307 -21.28 -14.92 33.62
CA SER A 307 -21.86 -16.26 33.47
C SER A 307 -21.78 -16.99 34.81
N ARG A 308 -22.52 -16.48 35.79
CA ARG A 308 -22.94 -17.30 36.94
C ARG A 308 -24.29 -17.93 36.60
N GLY A 309 -24.25 -19.23 36.33
CA GLY A 309 -25.41 -20.11 36.44
C GLY A 309 -25.86 -20.74 35.13
N SER A 310 -25.42 -21.97 34.87
CA SER A 310 -26.28 -23.06 34.38
C SER A 310 -25.53 -24.40 34.46
N SER A 311 -26.20 -25.38 35.05
CA SER A 311 -25.75 -26.67 35.57
C SER A 311 -25.14 -27.67 34.56
N PRO A 312 -24.41 -28.71 35.02
CA PRO A 312 -23.88 -29.77 34.17
C PRO A 312 -24.97 -30.80 33.85
N GLY A 313 -25.24 -31.04 32.58
CA GLY A 313 -26.03 -32.20 32.15
C GLY A 313 -26.74 -32.04 30.83
N ARG A 314 -26.11 -32.48 29.73
CA ARG A 314 -26.70 -33.29 28.66
C ARG A 314 -25.68 -33.61 27.56
N SER A 315 -25.65 -34.89 27.19
CA SER A 315 -24.77 -35.54 26.21
C SER A 315 -25.12 -35.17 24.74
N PRO A 316 -24.27 -35.52 23.75
CA PRO A 316 -24.32 -34.96 22.40
C PRO A 316 -25.30 -35.71 21.49
N GLY A 317 -26.12 -34.96 20.74
CA GLY A 317 -27.02 -35.49 19.71
C GLY A 317 -26.67 -34.91 18.36
N TYR A 318 -26.13 -35.76 17.47
CA TYR A 318 -26.05 -35.50 16.03
C TYR A 318 -27.47 -35.37 15.46
N HIS A 319 -27.74 -34.32 14.68
CA HIS A 319 -28.56 -34.43 13.46
C HIS A 319 -28.31 -33.24 12.53
N HIS A 320 -28.15 -33.59 11.26
CA HIS A 320 -27.99 -32.80 10.06
C HIS A 320 -29.33 -32.13 9.70
N ASP A 321 -29.38 -30.82 9.43
CA ASP A 321 -29.86 -30.31 8.13
C ASP A 321 -29.62 -28.79 7.95
N HIS A 322 -29.51 -28.42 6.68
CA HIS A 322 -29.09 -27.14 6.11
C HIS A 322 -30.09 -25.97 6.27
N VAL A 323 -29.55 -24.77 6.05
CA VAL A 323 -30.17 -23.54 5.46
C VAL A 323 -30.25 -22.32 6.39
N SER A 324 -29.39 -21.36 6.04
CA SER A 324 -29.58 -19.91 6.12
C SER A 324 -29.68 -19.28 7.50
N ARG A 325 -28.52 -18.80 7.98
CA ARG A 325 -28.38 -17.47 8.57
C ARG A 325 -26.94 -17.01 8.37
N VAL A 326 -26.78 -16.02 7.50
CA VAL A 326 -25.65 -15.09 7.46
C VAL A 326 -25.67 -14.35 8.80
N ALA A 327 -25.16 -14.98 9.84
CA ALA A 327 -24.78 -14.29 11.06
C ALA A 327 -23.42 -13.69 10.76
N LEU A 328 -23.39 -12.36 10.70
CA LEU A 328 -22.20 -11.56 10.91
C LEU A 328 -21.37 -12.24 12.01
N ILE A 329 -20.30 -12.91 11.59
CA ILE A 329 -19.20 -13.23 12.47
C ILE A 329 -18.66 -11.84 12.79
N ASP A 330 -19.14 -11.26 13.89
CA ASP A 330 -18.39 -10.26 14.62
C ASP A 330 -17.15 -11.03 15.10
N GLU A 331 -16.21 -11.19 14.18
CA GLU A 331 -14.88 -11.68 14.43
C GLU A 331 -14.34 -10.64 15.38
N ASN A 332 -14.41 -10.96 16.68
CA ASN A 332 -13.92 -10.13 17.75
C ASN A 332 -12.38 -10.18 17.62
N VAL A 333 -11.86 -9.51 16.57
CA VAL A 333 -10.46 -9.41 16.27
C VAL A 333 -9.89 -8.60 17.41
N GLN A 334 -9.25 -9.29 18.34
CA GLN A 334 -8.46 -8.65 19.36
C GLN A 334 -7.43 -7.78 18.64
N GLY A 335 -7.52 -6.46 18.79
CA GLY A 335 -6.67 -5.52 18.09
C GLY A 335 -5.22 -5.57 18.57
N PHE A 336 -4.33 -4.99 17.77
CA PHE A 336 -2.92 -4.87 18.08
C PHE A 336 -2.71 -4.00 19.33
N LYS A 337 -2.16 -4.61 20.38
CA LYS A 337 -1.93 -3.92 21.65
C LYS A 337 -0.69 -3.04 21.58
N VAL A 338 -0.90 -1.74 21.60
CA VAL A 338 0.18 -0.76 21.58
C VAL A 338 0.70 -0.54 23.01
N ASN A 339 1.83 -1.17 23.35
CA ASN A 339 2.44 -1.18 24.69
C ASN A 339 3.41 -0.01 24.92
N ILE A 340 2.93 1.24 24.82
CA ILE A 340 3.78 2.40 25.08
C ILE A 340 3.64 2.80 26.56
N LYS A 341 4.38 2.11 27.44
CA LYS A 341 4.52 2.54 28.84
C LYS A 341 5.33 3.84 28.93
N GLN A 342 4.83 4.79 29.71
CA GLN A 342 5.66 5.80 30.38
C GLN A 342 6.50 5.06 31.42
N GLU A 343 7.83 5.03 31.30
CA GLU A 343 8.68 4.39 32.31
C GLU A 343 8.46 5.10 33.66
N LYS A 344 7.78 4.42 34.60
CA LYS A 344 7.69 4.88 35.98
C LYS A 344 9.08 4.73 36.60
N LYS A 345 9.66 5.88 36.97
CA LYS A 345 10.96 6.05 37.64
C LYS A 345 11.33 4.85 38.54
N SER A 346 12.25 4.00 38.09
CA SER A 346 12.95 3.09 38.99
C SER A 346 14.06 3.90 39.67
N LYS A 347 14.05 3.95 41.01
CA LYS A 347 15.07 4.69 41.79
C LYS A 347 16.49 4.21 41.48
N PHE A 348 16.65 2.97 41.00
CA PHE A 348 17.92 2.41 40.57
C PHE A 348 18.37 2.90 39.19
N SER A 349 17.47 3.18 38.24
CA SER A 349 17.88 3.67 36.91
C SER A 349 18.34 5.12 36.96
N SER A 350 17.73 5.96 37.81
CA SER A 350 18.16 7.35 38.06
C SER A 350 19.59 7.42 38.61
N ILE A 351 19.99 6.49 39.49
CA ILE A 351 21.34 6.46 40.07
C ILE A 351 22.37 6.01 39.04
N VAL A 352 22.07 4.99 38.24
CA VAL A 352 22.97 4.49 37.18
C VAL A 352 23.13 5.50 36.05
N LEU A 353 22.09 6.23 35.69
CA LEU A 353 22.14 7.31 34.69
C LEU A 353 22.98 8.50 35.18
N LYS A 354 22.87 8.86 36.46
CA LYS A 354 23.73 9.87 37.09
C LYS A 354 25.21 9.46 37.15
N LEU A 355 25.50 8.19 37.39
CA LEU A 355 26.88 7.65 37.36
C LEU A 355 27.50 7.62 35.96
N ARG A 356 26.67 7.56 34.91
CA ARG A 356 27.12 7.60 33.51
C ARG A 356 27.16 9.02 32.93
N GLY A 357 26.77 10.04 33.71
CA GLY A 357 26.77 11.44 33.26
C GLY A 357 25.71 11.75 32.19
N ILE A 358 24.64 10.96 32.09
CA ILE A 358 23.57 11.22 31.12
C ILE A 358 22.41 11.94 31.81
N GLU A 359 22.05 13.09 31.26
CA GLU A 359 21.05 14.00 31.82
C GLU A 359 19.66 13.33 31.92
N GLU A 360 19.02 13.48 33.07
CA GLU A 360 17.81 12.76 33.46
C GLU A 360 16.56 13.20 32.67
N GLU A 361 16.64 14.30 31.91
CA GLU A 361 15.55 14.84 31.09
C GLU A 361 15.51 14.28 29.67
N THR A 362 16.66 13.97 29.07
CA THR A 362 16.74 13.49 27.68
C THR A 362 16.15 12.08 27.49
N TRP A 363 16.24 11.25 28.54
CA TRP A 363 15.69 9.88 28.55
C TRP A 363 14.18 9.81 28.82
N ARG A 364 13.55 10.88 29.31
CA ARG A 364 12.15 10.85 29.75
C ARG A 364 11.13 10.78 28.60
N GLN A 365 11.55 11.02 27.35
CA GLN A 365 10.60 11.25 26.26
C GLN A 365 10.86 10.45 24.98
N HIS A 366 12.03 9.82 24.78
CA HIS A 366 12.34 9.17 23.50
C HIS A 366 12.02 7.66 23.51
N VAL A 367 11.30 7.15 22.49
CA VAL A 367 11.21 5.69 22.27
C VAL A 367 12.59 5.20 21.85
N THR A 368 13.19 4.29 22.62
CA THR A 368 14.48 3.70 22.28
C THR A 368 14.36 2.81 21.03
N GLY A 369 15.41 2.72 20.22
CA GLY A 369 15.41 1.86 19.02
C GLY A 369 15.13 0.38 19.34
N GLY A 370 15.50 -0.09 20.52
CA GLY A 370 15.15 -1.44 20.98
C GLY A 370 13.65 -1.65 21.17
N LYS A 371 12.94 -0.65 21.69
CA LYS A 371 11.48 -0.68 21.88
C LYS A 371 10.73 -0.53 20.56
N LEU A 372 11.25 0.26 19.62
CA LEU A 372 10.71 0.31 18.25
C LEU A 372 10.79 -1.06 17.58
N ARG A 373 11.93 -1.75 17.70
CA ARG A 373 12.10 -3.11 17.17
C ARG A 373 11.13 -4.10 17.79
N GLU A 374 10.92 -4.03 19.10
CA GLU A 374 9.92 -4.86 19.80
C GLU A 374 8.51 -4.62 19.25
N ILE A 375 8.10 -3.35 19.13
CA ILE A 375 6.80 -2.97 18.55
C ILE A 375 6.66 -3.47 17.11
N THR A 376 7.71 -3.35 16.29
CA THR A 376 7.71 -3.86 14.91
C THR A 376 7.52 -5.38 14.87
N GLU A 377 8.20 -6.14 15.72
CA GLU A 377 8.05 -7.61 15.78
C GLU A 377 6.68 -8.03 16.35
N GLU A 378 6.15 -7.33 17.36
CA GLU A 378 4.79 -7.58 17.87
C GLU A 378 3.72 -7.27 16.80
N ALA A 379 3.88 -6.15 16.09
CA ALA A 379 3.00 -5.76 15.00
C ALA A 379 3.07 -6.79 13.87
N LYS A 380 4.28 -7.26 13.53
CA LYS A 380 4.48 -8.35 12.57
C LYS A 380 3.74 -9.60 12.97
N ALA A 381 3.90 -10.06 14.22
CA ALA A 381 3.23 -11.25 14.72
C ALA A 381 1.69 -11.12 14.66
N PHE A 382 1.14 -9.95 14.97
CA PHE A 382 -0.29 -9.67 14.88
C PHE A 382 -0.83 -9.74 13.44
N ALA A 383 -0.04 -9.31 12.46
CA ALA A 383 -0.48 -9.24 11.07
C ALA A 383 -0.42 -10.57 10.32
N ILE A 384 0.33 -11.57 10.83
CA ILE A 384 0.47 -12.86 10.14
C ILE A 384 -0.90 -13.55 10.02
N GLY A 385 -1.32 -13.82 8.79
CA GLY A 385 -2.61 -14.46 8.51
C GLY A 385 -3.85 -13.57 8.73
N ASN A 386 -3.67 -12.29 9.08
CA ASN A 386 -4.79 -11.38 9.34
C ASN A 386 -5.37 -10.83 8.04
N LYS A 387 -6.38 -11.53 7.49
CA LYS A 387 -7.05 -11.15 6.24
C LYS A 387 -7.83 -9.83 6.32
N ALA A 388 -8.41 -9.52 7.48
CA ALA A 388 -9.13 -8.26 7.69
C ALA A 388 -8.17 -7.07 7.64
N LEU A 389 -6.97 -7.21 8.23
CA LEU A 389 -5.91 -6.21 8.14
C LEU A 389 -5.36 -6.12 6.71
N ALA A 390 -5.20 -7.26 6.01
CA ALA A 390 -4.82 -7.27 4.61
C ALA A 390 -5.81 -6.47 3.75
N ALA A 391 -7.12 -6.63 4.00
CA ALA A 391 -8.18 -5.87 3.33
C ALA A 391 -8.03 -4.36 3.61
N LEU A 392 -7.74 -3.95 4.85
CA LEU A 392 -7.46 -2.54 5.18
C LEU A 392 -6.32 -1.96 4.35
N PHE A 393 -5.21 -2.69 4.22
CA PHE A 393 -4.04 -2.23 3.47
C PHE A 393 -4.27 -2.09 1.97
N VAL A 394 -5.05 -2.98 1.36
CA VAL A 394 -5.29 -2.91 -0.10
C VAL A 394 -6.30 -1.83 -0.46
N HIS A 395 -7.31 -1.61 0.39
CA HIS A 395 -8.38 -0.62 0.18
C HIS A 395 -8.03 0.79 0.64
N THR A 396 -7.01 0.96 1.49
CA THR A 396 -6.59 2.26 2.02
C THR A 396 -5.22 2.65 1.45
N PRO A 397 -5.06 3.87 0.89
CA PRO A 397 -3.75 4.37 0.48
C PRO A 397 -2.77 4.39 1.67
N ALA A 398 -1.51 4.02 1.44
CA ALA A 398 -0.52 3.89 2.51
C ALA A 398 -0.30 5.19 3.32
N GLY A 399 -0.28 6.34 2.62
CA GLY A 399 -0.14 7.65 3.27
C GLY A 399 -1.35 8.02 4.14
N GLU A 400 -2.54 7.55 3.78
CA GLU A 400 -3.74 7.73 4.60
C GLU A 400 -3.72 6.83 5.82
N LEU A 401 -3.39 5.54 5.65
CA LEU A 401 -3.26 4.60 6.75
C LEU A 401 -2.23 5.08 7.80
N GLN A 402 -1.08 5.59 7.32
CA GLN A 402 -0.06 6.19 8.18
C GLN A 402 -0.58 7.41 8.95
N ARG A 403 -1.40 8.26 8.30
CA ARG A 403 -2.01 9.42 8.98
C ARG A 403 -2.98 8.97 10.06
N GLN A 404 -3.82 7.98 9.78
CA GLN A 404 -4.81 7.51 10.75
C GLN A 404 -4.17 6.82 11.96
N ILE A 405 -3.10 6.03 11.76
CA ILE A 405 -2.34 5.44 12.88
C ILE A 405 -1.71 6.55 13.74
N ARG A 406 -1.14 7.58 13.11
CA ARG A 406 -0.60 8.74 13.84
C ARG A 406 -1.68 9.48 14.64
N ALA A 407 -2.84 9.73 14.03
CA ALA A 407 -3.97 10.36 14.70
C ALA A 407 -4.41 9.55 15.92
N TRP A 408 -4.61 8.23 15.73
CA TRP A 408 -4.99 7.34 16.82
C TRP A 408 -3.95 7.32 17.96
N LEU A 409 -2.65 7.28 17.64
CA LEU A 409 -1.58 7.32 18.65
C LEU A 409 -1.59 8.65 19.42
N ALA A 410 -1.79 9.77 18.75
CA ALA A 410 -1.85 11.09 19.40
C ALA A 410 -3.08 11.23 20.31
N GLU A 411 -4.22 10.66 19.92
CA GLU A 411 -5.46 10.65 20.71
C GLU A 411 -5.39 9.72 21.93
N ASN A 412 -4.66 8.60 21.82
CA ASN A 412 -4.64 7.58 22.88
C ASN A 412 -3.49 7.75 23.89
N PHE A 413 -2.46 8.53 23.56
CA PHE A 413 -1.27 8.72 24.39
C PHE A 413 -0.93 10.21 24.55
N ASP A 414 -1.48 10.83 25.59
CA ASP A 414 -1.35 12.27 25.85
C ASP A 414 0.10 12.79 25.89
N PHE A 415 1.06 11.99 26.35
CA PHE A 415 2.47 12.40 26.38
C PHE A 415 3.12 12.47 24.99
N LEU A 416 2.53 11.83 23.97
CA LEU A 416 2.93 11.97 22.57
C LEU A 416 2.29 13.21 21.93
N SER A 417 1.19 13.73 22.50
CA SER A 417 0.46 14.88 21.96
C SER A 417 0.83 16.22 22.62
N VAL A 418 1.47 16.21 23.80
CA VAL A 418 2.00 17.43 24.43
C VAL A 418 3.06 18.05 23.52
N THR A 419 2.72 19.21 22.97
CA THR A 419 3.62 20.15 22.30
C THR A 419 4.55 20.75 23.36
N GLY A 420 5.50 19.95 23.84
CA GLY A 420 6.53 20.41 24.78
C GLY A 420 7.50 21.33 24.05
N GLY A 421 7.54 22.59 24.49
CA GLY A 421 8.31 23.66 23.88
C GLY A 421 9.83 23.39 23.79
N ASP A 422 10.42 24.08 22.82
CA ASP A 422 11.84 24.45 22.74
C ASP A 422 12.91 23.37 22.66
N VAL A 423 12.62 22.23 22.01
CA VAL A 423 13.68 21.50 21.29
C VAL A 423 13.18 21.12 19.91
N ALA A 424 13.76 21.71 18.88
CA ALA A 424 13.43 21.48 17.48
C ALA A 424 13.45 19.97 17.16
N GLY A 425 12.28 19.33 17.09
CA GLY A 425 12.08 17.97 16.55
C GLY A 425 11.58 16.86 17.49
N GLY A 426 11.32 17.11 18.77
CA GLY A 426 11.18 16.04 19.78
C GLY A 426 9.94 15.12 19.72
N THR A 427 8.72 15.65 19.67
CA THR A 427 7.49 14.85 19.88
C THR A 427 6.82 14.38 18.60
N THR A 428 6.78 15.23 17.56
CA THR A 428 6.29 14.86 16.22
C THR A 428 7.11 13.72 15.62
N GLY A 429 8.44 13.73 15.82
CA GLY A 429 9.33 12.67 15.34
C GLY A 429 9.06 11.32 16.01
N GLN A 430 8.67 11.33 17.29
CA GLN A 430 8.36 10.10 18.03
C GLN A 430 7.08 9.42 17.53
N LEU A 431 6.05 10.21 17.21
CA LEU A 431 4.80 9.72 16.62
C LEU A 431 5.05 9.11 15.24
N GLU A 432 5.90 9.76 14.44
CA GLU A 432 6.32 9.26 13.13
C GLU A 432 7.08 7.94 13.25
N LEU A 433 8.07 7.85 14.14
CA LEU A 433 8.82 6.61 14.39
C LEU A 433 7.91 5.45 14.84
N LEU A 434 6.97 5.71 15.75
CA LEU A 434 6.03 4.70 16.25
C LEU A 434 5.06 4.25 15.17
N SER A 435 4.45 5.18 14.46
CA SER A 435 3.51 4.85 13.37
C SER A 435 4.20 4.05 12.27
N THR A 436 5.43 4.41 11.90
CA THR A 436 6.25 3.68 10.93
C THR A 436 6.61 2.29 11.45
N ALA A 437 7.02 2.15 12.71
CA ALA A 437 7.33 0.85 13.30
C ALA A 437 6.14 -0.12 13.28
N ILE A 438 4.93 0.38 13.55
CA ILE A 438 3.68 -0.41 13.49
C ILE A 438 3.37 -0.78 12.03
N MET A 439 3.40 0.19 11.13
CA MET A 439 3.11 -0.01 9.71
C MET A 439 4.08 -0.99 9.04
N ASP A 440 5.37 -0.86 9.31
CA ASP A 440 6.40 -1.77 8.79
C ASP A 440 6.23 -3.18 9.36
N GLY A 441 5.93 -3.29 10.66
CA GLY A 441 5.63 -4.58 11.29
C GLY A 441 4.42 -5.25 10.63
N TRP A 442 3.30 -4.53 10.50
CA TRP A 442 2.11 -5.03 9.83
C TRP A 442 2.39 -5.43 8.38
N MET A 443 3.08 -4.58 7.61
CA MET A 443 3.49 -4.88 6.24
C MET A 443 4.34 -6.14 6.16
N ALA A 444 5.30 -6.34 7.07
CA ALA A 444 6.10 -7.56 7.11
C ALA A 444 5.25 -8.80 7.45
N GLY A 445 4.34 -8.68 8.42
CA GLY A 445 3.50 -9.80 8.85
C GLY A 445 2.52 -10.26 7.76
N LEU A 446 1.91 -9.30 7.04
CA LEU A 446 0.96 -9.58 5.96
C LEU A 446 1.57 -10.38 4.80
N GLY A 447 2.89 -10.28 4.58
CA GLY A 447 3.65 -10.98 3.55
C GLY A 447 4.40 -12.20 4.07
N THR A 448 4.18 -12.57 5.33
CA THR A 448 4.75 -13.77 5.92
C THR A 448 3.88 -14.98 5.58
N ALA A 449 4.45 -15.92 4.82
CA ALA A 449 3.78 -17.14 4.40
C ALA A 449 3.46 -18.09 5.57
N GLN A 450 2.28 -18.73 5.54
CA GLN A 450 1.88 -19.76 6.50
C GLN A 450 1.57 -21.10 5.82
N PRO A 451 2.56 -21.99 5.63
CA PRO A 451 2.35 -23.32 5.04
C PRO A 451 1.26 -24.13 5.78
N PRO A 452 0.40 -24.88 5.07
CA PRO A 452 0.42 -25.17 3.63
C PRO A 452 -0.16 -24.05 2.76
N SER A 453 -0.71 -23.00 3.37
CA SER A 453 -1.23 -21.82 2.68
C SER A 453 -0.14 -20.79 2.40
N THR A 454 -0.50 -19.77 1.61
CA THR A 454 0.38 -18.61 1.40
C THR A 454 0.13 -17.53 2.46
N ASP A 455 0.74 -16.35 2.32
CA ASP A 455 0.56 -15.21 3.21
C ASP A 455 -0.86 -14.60 3.16
N ALA A 456 -1.15 -13.67 4.08
CA ALA A 456 -2.49 -13.10 4.24
C ALA A 456 -2.97 -12.36 2.98
N LEU A 457 -2.06 -11.67 2.28
CA LEU A 457 -2.38 -10.98 1.03
C LEU A 457 -2.62 -11.98 -0.11
N GLY A 458 -1.86 -13.07 -0.17
CA GLY A 458 -2.09 -14.13 -1.15
C GLY A 458 -3.43 -14.85 -0.96
N GLN A 459 -3.84 -15.08 0.29
CA GLN A 459 -5.17 -15.60 0.61
C GLN A 459 -6.27 -14.62 0.20
N LEU A 460 -6.11 -13.32 0.51
CA LEU A 460 -7.05 -12.28 0.12
C LEU A 460 -7.18 -12.17 -1.41
N LEU A 461 -6.06 -12.22 -2.13
CA LEU A 461 -6.06 -12.22 -3.59
C LEU A 461 -6.87 -13.40 -4.15
N SER A 462 -6.73 -14.60 -3.57
CA SER A 462 -7.52 -15.77 -3.95
C SER A 462 -9.01 -15.56 -3.71
N GLU A 463 -9.39 -15.03 -2.53
CA GLU A 463 -10.79 -14.72 -2.20
C GLU A 463 -11.39 -13.68 -3.15
N TYR A 464 -10.65 -12.60 -3.44
CA TYR A 464 -11.10 -11.55 -4.33
C TYR A 464 -11.22 -12.04 -5.78
N SER A 465 -10.25 -12.82 -6.24
CA SER A 465 -10.28 -13.41 -7.59
C SER A 465 -11.47 -14.36 -7.74
N LYS A 466 -11.76 -15.18 -6.71
CA LYS A 466 -12.95 -16.04 -6.69
C LYS A 466 -14.24 -15.22 -6.71
N ARG A 467 -14.30 -14.11 -5.99
CA ARG A 467 -15.46 -13.22 -5.97
C ARG A 467 -15.72 -12.57 -7.33
N VAL A 468 -14.67 -12.09 -8.00
CA VAL A 468 -14.75 -11.58 -9.38
C VAL A 468 -15.20 -12.68 -10.32
N TYR A 469 -14.56 -13.84 -10.29
CA TYR A 469 -14.92 -14.98 -11.14
C TYR A 469 -16.39 -15.40 -10.97
N THR A 470 -16.86 -15.52 -9.73
CA THR A 470 -18.26 -15.89 -9.46
C THR A 470 -19.25 -14.82 -9.90
N SER A 471 -18.92 -13.54 -9.72
CA SER A 471 -19.70 -12.41 -10.25
C SER A 471 -19.82 -12.46 -11.77
N GLN A 472 -18.69 -12.61 -12.48
CA GLN A 472 -18.67 -12.71 -13.94
C GLN A 472 -19.41 -13.95 -14.46
N LEU A 473 -19.25 -15.08 -13.78
CA LEU A 473 -19.97 -16.32 -14.11
C LEU A 473 -21.48 -16.15 -13.94
N GLN A 474 -21.93 -15.45 -12.91
CA GLN A 474 -23.35 -15.16 -12.72
C GLN A 474 -23.87 -14.25 -13.83
N HIS A 475 -23.15 -13.18 -14.16
CA HIS A 475 -23.51 -12.29 -15.26
C HIS A 475 -23.64 -13.04 -16.60
N LEU A 476 -22.71 -13.97 -16.90
CA LEU A 476 -22.80 -14.82 -18.08
C LEU A 476 -24.01 -15.76 -18.06
N LYS A 477 -24.36 -16.32 -16.89
CA LYS A 477 -25.58 -17.13 -16.75
C LYS A 477 -26.84 -16.31 -16.98
N ASP A 478 -26.87 -15.05 -16.53
CA ASP A 478 -28.02 -14.16 -16.71
C ASP A 478 -28.19 -13.79 -18.21
N ILE A 479 -27.07 -13.54 -18.92
CA ILE A 479 -27.07 -13.35 -20.38
C ILE A 479 -27.59 -14.62 -21.09
N ALA A 480 -27.06 -15.80 -20.73
CA ALA A 480 -27.50 -17.07 -21.32
C ALA A 480 -28.97 -17.39 -21.04
N GLY A 481 -29.46 -17.05 -19.83
CA GLY A 481 -30.87 -17.18 -19.47
C GLY A 481 -31.76 -16.29 -20.32
N THR A 482 -31.35 -15.04 -20.54
CA THR A 482 -32.05 -14.09 -21.44
C THR A 482 -32.11 -14.65 -22.87
N LEU A 483 -30.97 -15.13 -23.39
CA LEU A 483 -30.87 -15.77 -24.71
C LEU A 483 -31.79 -16.99 -24.90
N ALA A 484 -31.96 -17.80 -23.86
CA ALA A 484 -32.78 -19.00 -23.94
C ALA A 484 -34.29 -18.71 -24.01
N THR A 485 -34.71 -17.50 -23.61
CA THR A 485 -36.12 -17.09 -23.55
C THR A 485 -36.55 -16.17 -24.70
N GLU A 486 -35.63 -15.80 -25.59
CA GLU A 486 -35.82 -14.71 -26.57
C GLU A 486 -35.98 -15.24 -28.01
N GLU A 487 -37.03 -14.80 -28.71
CA GLU A 487 -37.21 -15.03 -30.15
C GLU A 487 -36.36 -14.02 -30.95
N ALA A 488 -35.61 -14.50 -31.95
CA ALA A 488 -34.44 -13.85 -32.54
C ALA A 488 -34.70 -12.60 -33.44
N ASP A 489 -35.87 -11.97 -33.36
CA ASP A 489 -36.33 -11.03 -34.39
C ASP A 489 -36.19 -9.53 -34.06
N ASP A 490 -35.79 -9.14 -32.84
CA ASP A 490 -35.63 -7.71 -32.49
C ASP A 490 -34.16 -7.22 -32.55
N PRO A 491 -33.80 -6.33 -33.51
CA PRO A 491 -32.44 -5.81 -33.66
C PRO A 491 -31.97 -4.93 -32.48
N VAL A 492 -32.87 -4.31 -31.72
CA VAL A 492 -32.51 -3.51 -30.54
C VAL A 492 -31.99 -4.40 -29.42
N HIS A 493 -32.58 -5.59 -29.27
CA HIS A 493 -32.19 -6.57 -28.27
C HIS A 493 -30.88 -7.27 -28.62
N VAL A 494 -30.64 -7.55 -29.90
CA VAL A 494 -29.33 -8.03 -30.40
C VAL A 494 -28.21 -7.02 -30.11
N SER A 495 -28.49 -5.71 -30.20
CA SER A 495 -27.52 -4.67 -29.84
C SER A 495 -27.21 -4.65 -28.35
N LYS A 496 -28.23 -4.78 -27.49
CA LYS A 496 -28.07 -4.88 -26.04
C LYS A 496 -27.27 -6.11 -25.63
N LEU A 497 -27.51 -7.24 -26.28
CA LEU A 497 -26.77 -8.49 -26.08
C LEU A 497 -25.29 -8.36 -26.48
N ARG A 498 -25.01 -7.77 -27.65
CA ARG A 498 -23.62 -7.48 -28.08
C ARG A 498 -22.91 -6.61 -27.05
N SER A 499 -23.56 -5.55 -26.57
CA SER A 499 -23.01 -4.68 -25.53
C SER A 499 -22.74 -5.44 -24.22
N ALA A 500 -23.64 -6.34 -23.81
CA ALA A 500 -23.45 -7.16 -22.61
C ALA A 500 -22.27 -8.15 -22.75
N LEU A 501 -22.08 -8.74 -23.92
CA LEU A 501 -20.96 -9.63 -24.22
C LEU A 501 -19.64 -8.87 -24.35
N GLU A 502 -19.62 -7.71 -25.02
CA GLU A 502 -18.46 -6.82 -25.10
C GLU A 502 -18.02 -6.35 -23.71
N SER A 503 -18.97 -6.10 -22.80
CA SER A 503 -18.67 -5.76 -21.39
C SER A 503 -17.97 -6.90 -20.65
N VAL A 504 -18.30 -8.16 -20.94
CA VAL A 504 -17.61 -9.33 -20.36
C VAL A 504 -16.23 -9.50 -20.96
N ASP A 505 -16.07 -9.28 -22.26
CA ASP A 505 -14.79 -9.41 -22.95
C ASP A 505 -13.75 -8.38 -22.44
N HIS A 506 -14.17 -7.13 -22.19
CA HIS A 506 -13.32 -6.11 -21.57
C HIS A 506 -12.91 -6.44 -20.11
N LYS A 507 -13.65 -7.33 -19.43
CA LYS A 507 -13.38 -7.72 -18.03
C LYS A 507 -12.57 -9.00 -17.90
N ARG A 508 -12.51 -9.83 -18.95
CA ARG A 508 -11.56 -10.95 -19.04
C ARG A 508 -10.12 -10.41 -19.09
#